data_AF-A0A536HEW0-F1
#
_entry.id   AF-A0A536HEW0-F1
#
_cell.length_a   1.000
_cell.length_b   1.000
_cell.length_c   1.000
_cell.angle_alpha   90.00
_cell.angle_beta   90.00
_cell.angle_gamma   90.00
#
_symmetry.space_group_name_H-M   'P 1'
#
loop_
_entity.id
_entity.type
_entity.pdbx_description
1 polymer ?
#
loop_
_entity_poly.entity_id
_entity_poly.type
_entity_poly.pdbx_seq_one_letter_code
_entity_poly.pdbx_strand_id
1 'polypeptide(L)'
;ALVERIASGDVSVVAAYDQSRTFRNTADALAFYALIERHPEIEVGFVHGRFDRSPAGEFTYTTLAAAHAMERRMTAEKMRDAVRFRAAKGEMVG
;
A
#
# COMPACT_ATOMS: atom_id res chain seq x y z
N ALA A 1 12.76 -3.69 -5.01
CA ALA A 1 12.31 -4.47 -6.18
C ALA A 1 11.52 -3.64 -7.20
N LEU A 2 10.25 -3.27 -6.94
CA LEU A 2 9.43 -2.50 -7.92
C LEU A 2 9.96 -1.08 -8.15
N VAL A 3 10.20 -0.33 -7.07
CA VAL A 3 10.74 1.05 -7.10
C VAL A 3 12.10 1.11 -7.81
N GLU A 4 12.99 0.14 -7.55
CA GLU A 4 14.31 0.05 -8.18
C GLU A 4 14.21 -0.22 -9.70
N ARG A 5 13.26 -1.06 -10.14
CA ARG A 5 13.02 -1.32 -11.56
C ARG A 5 12.41 -0.12 -12.29
N ILE A 6 11.55 0.64 -11.61
CA ILE A 6 11.04 1.89 -12.16
C ILE A 6 12.19 2.90 -12.31
N ALA A 7 13.04 3.00 -11.29
CA ALA A 7 14.21 3.89 -11.33
C ALA A 7 15.27 3.48 -12.37
N SER A 8 15.32 2.21 -12.81
CA SER A 8 16.24 1.76 -13.87
C SER A 8 15.79 2.19 -15.28
N GLY A 9 14.57 2.71 -15.42
CA GLY A 9 14.05 3.24 -16.70
C GLY A 9 13.43 2.18 -17.63
N ASP A 10 13.39 0.91 -17.23
CA ASP A 10 12.88 -0.20 -18.07
C ASP A 10 11.39 -0.48 -17.88
N VAL A 11 10.66 0.41 -17.21
CA VAL A 11 9.24 0.21 -16.87
C VAL A 11 8.39 1.23 -17.59
N SER A 12 7.54 0.76 -18.51
CA SER A 12 6.59 1.61 -19.23
C SER A 12 5.18 1.60 -18.61
N VAL A 13 4.84 0.53 -17.89
CA VAL A 13 3.51 0.33 -17.30
C VAL A 13 3.62 -0.30 -15.91
N VAL A 14 2.88 0.25 -14.95
CA VAL A 14 2.63 -0.36 -13.64
C VAL A 14 1.15 -0.72 -13.55
N ALA A 15 0.85 -2.01 -13.46
CA ALA A 15 -0.51 -2.51 -13.30
C ALA A 15 -0.69 -3.19 -11.94
N ALA A 16 -1.74 -2.81 -11.20
CA ALA A 16 -2.11 -3.44 -9.94
C ALA A 16 -3.63 -3.54 -9.78
N TYR A 17 -4.10 -4.42 -8.89
CA TYR A 17 -5.53 -4.55 -8.63
C TYR A 17 -6.10 -3.28 -7.98
N ASP A 18 -5.47 -2.81 -6.90
CA ASP A 18 -5.76 -1.55 -6.22
C ASP A 18 -4.51 -1.08 -5.46
N GLN A 19 -4.57 0.10 -4.83
CA GLN A 19 -3.47 0.67 -4.05
C GLN A 19 -3.01 -0.21 -2.87
N SER A 20 -3.93 -0.98 -2.26
CA SER A 20 -3.64 -1.82 -1.09
C SER A 20 -2.69 -2.98 -1.43
N ARG A 21 -2.68 -3.43 -2.70
CA ARG A 21 -1.79 -4.49 -3.20
C ARG A 21 -0.40 -4.00 -3.56
N THR A 22 -0.25 -2.70 -3.71
CA THR A 22 0.99 -2.10 -4.21
C THR A 22 1.95 -1.74 -3.07
N PHE A 23 1.45 -1.44 -1.86
CA PHE A 23 2.29 -0.99 -0.73
C PHE A 23 1.91 -1.58 0.62
N ARG A 24 2.93 -1.86 1.43
CA ARG A 24 2.79 -2.39 2.81
C ARG A 24 2.74 -1.31 3.87
N ASN A 25 3.17 -0.09 3.57
CA ASN A 25 3.16 1.04 4.49
C ASN A 25 2.99 2.36 3.72
N THR A 26 2.69 3.44 4.46
CA THR A 26 2.43 4.77 3.89
C THR A 26 3.68 5.38 3.25
N ALA A 27 4.87 5.10 3.78
CA ALA A 27 6.12 5.65 3.26
C ALA A 27 6.43 5.10 1.85
N ASP A 28 6.24 3.79 1.63
CA ASP A 28 6.44 3.17 0.32
C ASP A 28 5.45 3.72 -0.72
N ALA A 29 4.21 3.99 -0.31
CA ALA A 29 3.19 4.58 -1.17
C ALA A 29 3.58 6.00 -1.61
N LEU A 30 4.02 6.83 -0.67
CA LEU A 30 4.51 8.19 -0.96
C LEU A 30 5.75 8.17 -1.86
N ALA A 31 6.70 7.28 -1.58
CA ALA A 31 7.91 7.13 -2.39
C ALA A 31 7.59 6.73 -3.84
N PHE A 32 6.61 5.84 -4.03
CA PHE A 32 6.13 5.48 -5.36
C PHE A 32 5.42 6.64 -6.06
N TYR A 33 4.56 7.37 -5.35
CA TYR A 33 3.85 8.51 -5.94
C TYR A 33 4.84 9.55 -6.48
N ALA A 34 5.81 9.95 -5.66
CA ALA A 34 6.88 10.89 -6.04
C ALA A 34 7.82 10.33 -7.13
N LEU A 35 7.93 9.01 -7.27
CA LEU A 35 8.67 8.39 -8.37
C LEU A 35 7.90 8.49 -9.68
N ILE A 36 6.62 8.12 -9.70
CA ILE A 36 5.79 8.20 -10.91
C ILE A 36 5.56 9.65 -11.34
N GLU A 37 5.49 10.60 -10.41
CA GLU A 37 5.41 12.02 -10.75
C GLU A 37 6.63 12.52 -11.55
N ARG A 38 7.82 12.00 -11.23
CA ARG A 38 9.07 12.29 -11.97
C ARG A 38 9.17 11.55 -13.30
N HIS A 39 8.31 10.56 -13.51
CA HIS A 39 8.28 9.69 -14.69
C HIS A 39 6.87 9.68 -15.31
N PRO A 40 6.39 10.83 -15.84
CA PRO A 40 5.03 10.96 -16.38
C PRO A 40 4.75 10.04 -17.58
N GLU A 41 5.81 9.56 -18.24
CA GLU A 41 5.77 8.58 -19.33
C GLU A 41 5.29 7.18 -18.87
N ILE A 42 5.36 6.88 -17.57
CA ILE A 42 4.96 5.57 -17.04
C ILE A 42 3.46 5.56 -16.81
N GLU A 43 2.77 4.65 -17.48
CA GLU A 43 1.33 4.45 -17.28
C GLU A 43 1.06 3.68 -15.98
N VAL A 44 0.14 4.18 -15.15
CA VAL A 44 -0.30 3.48 -13.94
C VAL A 44 -1.77 3.10 -14.07
N GLY A 45 -2.00 1.79 -14.17
CA GLY A 45 -3.33 1.20 -14.28
C GLY A 45 -3.73 0.49 -12.98
N PHE A 46 -4.86 0.89 -12.39
CA PHE A 46 -5.51 0.15 -11.32
C PHE A 46 -6.80 -0.49 -11.83
N VAL A 47 -7.03 -1.76 -11.49
CA VAL A 47 -8.30 -2.44 -11.80
C VAL A 47 -9.45 -1.82 -11.01
N HIS A 48 -9.19 -1.43 -9.76
CA HIS A 48 -10.08 -0.67 -8.90
C HIS A 48 -9.40 0.61 -8.43
N GLY A 49 -10.01 1.74 -8.77
CA GLY A 49 -9.50 3.08 -8.49
C GLY A 49 -8.79 3.71 -9.68
N ARG A 50 -8.15 4.85 -9.43
CA ARG A 50 -7.40 5.59 -10.44
C ARG A 50 -6.17 6.19 -9.80
N PHE A 51 -5.05 6.20 -10.54
CA PHE A 51 -3.90 7.00 -10.18
C PHE A 51 -4.09 8.42 -10.72
N ASP A 52 -4.36 9.37 -9.83
CA ASP A 52 -4.45 10.79 -10.16
C ASP A 52 -3.12 11.46 -9.81
N ARG A 53 -2.56 12.21 -10.76
CA ARG A 53 -1.29 12.95 -10.61
C ARG A 53 -1.48 14.39 -10.12
N SER A 54 -2.73 14.84 -9.97
CA SER A 54 -3.01 16.17 -9.46
C SER A 54 -2.60 16.31 -7.98
N PRO A 55 -2.44 17.54 -7.46
CA PRO A 55 -2.22 17.75 -6.03
C PRO A 55 -3.34 17.16 -5.15
N ALA A 56 -4.58 17.14 -5.66
CA ALA A 56 -5.68 16.47 -4.98
C ALA A 56 -5.50 14.94 -4.99
N GLY A 57 -5.01 14.38 -6.11
CA GLY A 57 -4.63 12.99 -6.24
C GLY A 57 -3.59 12.56 -5.22
N GLU A 58 -2.53 13.35 -5.03
CA GLU A 58 -1.49 13.10 -4.03
C GLU A 58 -2.06 13.04 -2.60
N PHE A 59 -2.91 14.02 -2.25
CA PHE A 59 -3.56 14.07 -0.95
C PHE A 59 -4.44 12.84 -0.70
N THR A 60 -5.30 12.49 -1.68
CA THR A 60 -6.18 11.32 -1.58
C THR A 60 -5.36 10.04 -1.47
N TYR A 61 -4.32 9.91 -2.29
CA TYR A 61 -3.44 8.74 -2.30
C TYR A 61 -2.72 8.56 -0.97
N THR A 62 -2.21 9.64 -0.39
CA THR A 62 -1.55 9.65 0.92
C THR A 62 -2.52 9.25 2.04
N THR A 63 -3.72 9.81 2.01
CA THR A 63 -4.76 9.54 3.00
C THR A 63 -5.19 8.07 2.98
N LEU A 64 -5.40 7.50 1.80
CA LEU A 64 -5.72 6.07 1.63
C LEU A 64 -4.57 5.18 2.10
N ALA A 65 -3.32 5.53 1.78
CA ALA A 65 -2.16 4.79 2.23
C ALA A 65 -2.03 4.79 3.77
N ALA A 66 -2.36 5.91 4.43
CA ALA A 66 -2.41 6.01 5.88
C ALA A 66 -3.53 5.15 6.47
N ALA A 67 -4.73 5.20 5.89
CA ALA A 67 -5.88 4.38 6.29
C ALA A 67 -5.55 2.87 6.21
N HIS A 68 -4.98 2.40 5.11
CA HIS A 68 -4.59 1.00 4.97
C HIS A 68 -3.51 0.57 5.96
N ALA A 69 -2.57 1.45 6.30
CA ALA A 69 -1.56 1.16 7.31
C ALA A 69 -2.19 1.02 8.71
N MET A 70 -3.15 1.88 9.04
CA MET A 70 -3.93 1.79 10.28
C MET A 70 -4.73 0.48 10.33
N GLU A 71 -5.48 0.14 9.28
CA GLU A 71 -6.27 -1.09 9.20
C GLU A 71 -5.43 -2.35 9.44
N ARG A 72 -4.23 -2.41 8.84
CA ARG A 72 -3.29 -3.52 9.06
C ARG A 72 -2.84 -3.63 10.52
N ARG A 73 -2.50 -2.51 11.17
CA ARG A 73 -2.10 -2.48 12.58
C ARG A 73 -3.24 -2.92 13.49
N MET A 74 -4.43 -2.38 13.28
CA MET A 74 -5.63 -2.76 14.04
C MET A 74 -5.97 -4.24 13.87
N THR A 75 -5.82 -4.78 12.65
CA THR A 75 -6.03 -6.21 12.39
C THR A 75 -5.03 -7.05 13.17
N ALA A 76 -3.75 -6.67 13.16
CA ALA A 76 -2.73 -7.37 13.92
C ALA A 76 -2.97 -7.30 15.44
N GLU A 77 -3.44 -6.17 15.97
CA GLU A 77 -3.84 -6.01 17.37
C GLU A 77 -4.98 -6.97 17.73
N LYS A 78 -6.08 -6.95 16.96
CA LYS A 78 -7.23 -7.83 17.17
C LYS A 78 -6.84 -9.30 17.14
N MET A 79 -5.95 -9.70 16.21
CA MET A 79 -5.46 -11.09 16.16
C MET A 79 -4.66 -11.45 17.41
N ARG A 80 -3.78 -10.57 17.90
CA ARG A 80 -3.02 -10.82 19.14
C ARG A 80 -3.94 -10.97 20.34
N ASP A 81 -4.95 -10.13 20.45
CA ASP A 81 -5.90 -10.19 21.56
C ASP A 81 -6.74 -11.47 21.51
N ALA A 82 -7.18 -11.88 20.31
CA ALA A 82 -7.88 -13.15 20.13
C ALA A 82 -6.99 -14.35 20.51
N VAL A 83 -5.72 -14.36 20.10
CA VAL A 83 -4.77 -15.42 20.47
C VAL A 83 -4.56 -15.46 21.98
N ARG A 84 -4.35 -14.31 22.63
CA ARG A 84 -4.20 -14.21 24.09
C ARG A 84 -5.44 -14.72 24.82
N PHE A 85 -6.63 -14.36 24.34
CA PHE A 85 -7.88 -14.82 24.92
C PHE A 85 -8.05 -16.34 24.83
N ARG A 86 -7.70 -16.95 23.69
CA ARG A 86 -7.74 -18.41 23.49
C ARG A 86 -6.70 -19.13 24.35
N ALA A 87 -5.47 -18.60 24.42
CA ALA A 87 -4.43 -19.11 25.30
C ALA A 87 -4.83 -19.08 26.78
N ALA A 88 -5.48 -17.99 27.23
CA ALA A 88 -5.99 -17.86 28.59
C ALA A 88 -7.09 -18.89 28.93
N LYS A 89 -7.78 -19.43 27.91
CA LYS A 89 -8.75 -20.52 28.06
C LYS A 89 -8.13 -21.92 27.98
N GLY A 90 -6.81 -22.02 27.87
CA GLY A 90 -6.10 -23.30 27.74
C GLY A 90 -6.19 -23.94 26.36
N GLU A 91 -6.64 -23.20 25.34
CA GLU A 91 -6.62 -23.68 23.97
C GLU A 91 -5.19 -23.67 23.43
N MET A 92 -4.82 -24.71 22.68
CA MET A 92 -3.56 -24.74 21.96
C MET A 92 -3.57 -23.70 20.82
N VAL A 93 -2.65 -22.75 20.89
CA VAL A 93 -2.46 -21.68 19.91
C VAL A 93 -1.05 -21.77 19.32
N GLY A 94 -0.91 -21.47 18.02
CA GLY A 94 0.34 -21.46 17.26
C GLY A 94 0.48 -20.21 16.41
#